data_AF-A0A8J2F859-F1
#
_entry.id   AF-A0A8J2F859-F1
#
_cell.length_a   1.000
_cell.length_b   1.000
_cell.length_c   1.000
_cell.angle_alpha   90.00
_cell.angle_beta   90.00
_cell.angle_gamma   90.00
#
_symmetry.space_group_name_H-M   'P 1'
#
loop_
_entity.id
_entity.type
_entity.pdbx_description
1 polymer ?
#
loop_
_entity_poly.entity_id
_entity_poly.type
_entity_poly.pdbx_seq_one_letter_code
_entity_poly.pdbx_strand_id
1 'polypeptide(L)'
;MACVLPLFLFATEEADTMSPPQRQSIGSSVIIVAQCAVNLWIWSVWTWRFSMATSFRGRGSTSLLGEFDAYGYSLDTMKAVGLVKLSCATLLAVAMMLPEIPYLVYVSSGGLLVLMLVAIVSHIRVGDPWTRNIPAVCMALLSLLTLMGSAAGCVTEAPDSSAFDLPPVFGALAGEHGRLLVGVFILVCDFLMWYQAKNSGTYKQVPASPDNPFFALVEGK
;
A
#
# COMPACT_ATOMS: atom_id res chain seq x y z
N MET A 1 -0.43 -3.83 20.18
CA MET A 1 0.42 -5.04 20.09
C MET A 1 -0.30 -6.35 20.46
N ALA A 2 -1.46 -6.34 21.14
CA ALA A 2 -2.16 -7.58 21.55
C ALA A 2 -3.04 -8.27 20.47
N CYS A 3 -3.26 -7.65 19.30
CA CYS A 3 -4.20 -8.19 18.28
C CYS A 3 -3.53 -9.06 17.19
N VAL A 4 -2.19 -9.06 17.10
CA VAL A 4 -1.44 -9.81 16.06
C VAL A 4 -0.97 -11.17 16.57
N LEU A 5 -0.78 -11.29 17.89
CA LEU A 5 -0.32 -12.50 18.55
C LEU A 5 -1.31 -13.69 18.43
N PRO A 6 -2.64 -13.50 18.51
CA PRO A 6 -3.59 -14.61 18.36
C PRO A 6 -3.65 -15.15 16.93
N LEU A 7 -3.48 -14.29 15.91
CA LEU A 7 -3.43 -14.73 14.51
C LEU A 7 -2.12 -15.49 14.23
N PHE A 8 -1.02 -15.07 14.84
CA PHE A 8 0.27 -15.73 14.73
C PHE A 8 0.29 -17.07 15.50
N LEU A 9 -0.35 -17.16 16.68
CA LEU A 9 -0.48 -18.40 17.46
C LEU A 9 -1.49 -19.41 16.88
N PHE A 10 -2.62 -18.93 16.36
CA PHE A 10 -3.59 -19.79 15.68
C PHE A 10 -3.00 -20.33 14.36
N ALA A 11 -2.21 -19.51 13.66
CA ALA A 11 -1.45 -19.97 12.51
C ALA A 11 -0.38 -21.00 12.88
N THR A 12 0.25 -20.95 14.07
CA THR A 12 1.26 -21.95 14.45
C THR A 12 0.66 -23.33 14.73
N GLU A 13 -0.53 -23.41 15.31
CA GLU A 13 -1.17 -24.68 15.65
C GLU A 13 -1.64 -25.44 14.39
N GLU A 14 -2.24 -24.71 13.44
CA GLU A 14 -2.58 -25.24 12.11
C GLU A 14 -1.32 -25.52 11.27
N ALA A 15 -0.32 -24.64 11.31
CA ALA A 15 0.94 -24.80 10.57
C ALA A 15 1.72 -26.04 11.01
N ASP A 16 1.68 -26.44 12.27
CA ASP A 16 2.40 -27.64 12.73
C ASP A 16 1.86 -28.94 12.14
N THR A 17 0.61 -28.95 11.66
CA THR A 17 0.02 -30.10 10.95
C THR A 17 0.28 -30.08 9.43
N MET A 18 0.72 -28.95 8.88
CA MET A 18 0.95 -28.74 7.45
C MET A 18 2.35 -29.16 7.03
N SER A 19 2.46 -29.80 5.86
CA SER A 19 3.78 -30.11 5.29
C SER A 19 4.53 -28.83 4.87
N PRO A 20 5.88 -28.80 4.86
CA PRO A 20 6.66 -27.58 4.60
C PRO A 20 6.29 -26.85 3.29
N PRO A 21 6.07 -27.55 2.14
CA PRO A 21 5.58 -26.91 0.92
C PRO A 21 4.21 -26.24 1.08
N GLN A 22 3.33 -26.79 1.95
CA GLN A 22 1.99 -26.26 2.17
C GLN A 22 1.99 -24.91 2.85
N ARG A 23 2.78 -24.83 3.92
CA ARG A 23 3.00 -23.59 4.65
C ARG A 23 3.58 -22.51 3.75
N GLN A 24 4.53 -22.89 2.89
CA GLN A 24 5.16 -21.95 1.97
C GLN A 24 4.15 -21.39 0.97
N SER A 25 3.36 -22.25 0.31
CA SER A 25 2.34 -21.79 -0.66
C SER A 25 1.30 -20.87 -0.02
N ILE A 26 0.77 -21.24 1.16
CA ILE A 26 -0.22 -20.41 1.86
C ILE A 26 0.40 -19.07 2.24
N GLY A 27 1.64 -19.10 2.77
CA GLY A 27 2.41 -17.90 3.05
C GLY A 27 2.55 -16.99 1.83
N SER A 28 2.96 -17.54 0.69
CA SER A 28 3.08 -16.80 -0.58
C SER A 28 1.77 -16.13 -0.98
N SER A 29 0.64 -16.85 -0.95
CA SER A 29 -0.65 -16.28 -1.31
C SER A 29 -1.07 -15.14 -0.39
N VAL A 30 -0.84 -15.28 0.92
CA VAL A 30 -1.12 -14.20 1.90
C VAL A 30 -0.29 -12.95 1.61
N ILE A 31 0.99 -13.12 1.28
CA ILE A 31 1.85 -11.99 0.91
C ILE A 31 1.38 -11.32 -0.38
N ILE A 32 1.00 -12.09 -1.39
CA ILE A 32 0.47 -11.54 -2.65
C ILE A 32 -0.79 -10.72 -2.40
N VAL A 33 -1.72 -11.22 -1.58
CA VAL A 33 -2.93 -10.47 -1.22
C VAL A 33 -2.58 -9.17 -0.46
N ALA A 34 -1.60 -9.21 0.45
CA ALA A 34 -1.14 -8.02 1.16
C ALA A 34 -0.52 -6.99 0.20
N GLN A 35 0.32 -7.43 -0.75
CA GLN A 35 0.89 -6.59 -1.79
C GLN A 35 -0.18 -5.95 -2.68
N CYS A 36 -1.20 -6.73 -3.09
CA CYS A 36 -2.34 -6.23 -3.85
C CYS A 36 -3.08 -5.13 -3.10
N ALA A 37 -3.43 -5.39 -1.84
CA ALA A 37 -4.15 -4.46 -0.99
C ALA A 37 -3.37 -3.15 -0.80
N VAL A 38 -2.06 -3.24 -0.54
CA VAL A 38 -1.19 -2.08 -0.35
C VAL A 38 -1.08 -1.25 -1.65
N ASN A 39 -0.79 -1.89 -2.78
CA ASN A 39 -0.68 -1.18 -4.05
C ASN A 39 -1.99 -0.44 -4.39
N LEU A 40 -3.12 -1.16 -4.43
CA LEU A 40 -4.41 -0.61 -4.87
C LEU A 40 -4.88 0.50 -3.93
N TRP A 41 -4.60 0.38 -2.62
CA TRP A 41 -4.95 1.41 -1.65
C TRP A 41 -4.17 2.71 -1.87
N ILE A 42 -2.85 2.63 -2.10
CA ILE A 42 -2.03 3.82 -2.38
C ILE A 42 -2.51 4.49 -3.65
N TRP A 43 -2.67 3.73 -4.73
CA TRP A 43 -3.16 4.28 -6.00
C TRP A 43 -4.54 4.89 -5.86
N SER A 44 -5.47 4.24 -5.15
CA SER A 44 -6.79 4.79 -4.86
C SER A 44 -6.74 6.14 -4.15
N VAL A 45 -5.92 6.28 -3.09
CA VAL A 45 -5.78 7.51 -2.30
C VAL A 45 -5.22 8.66 -3.14
N TRP A 46 -4.24 8.37 -4.00
CA TRP A 46 -3.49 9.36 -4.78
C TRP A 46 -4.10 9.67 -6.16
N THR A 47 -5.18 8.99 -6.54
CA THR A 47 -5.90 9.25 -7.79
C THR A 47 -7.30 9.80 -7.52
N TRP A 48 -8.33 8.95 -7.48
CA TRP A 48 -9.72 9.39 -7.40
C TRP A 48 -10.13 9.88 -6.00
N ARG A 49 -9.54 9.34 -4.93
CA ARG A 49 -9.79 9.84 -3.56
C ARG A 49 -9.02 11.12 -3.26
N PHE A 50 -8.16 11.60 -4.16
CA PHE A 50 -7.31 12.77 -3.93
C PHE A 50 -8.13 14.02 -3.54
N SER A 51 -9.27 14.26 -4.20
CA SER A 51 -10.22 15.34 -3.90
C SER A 51 -11.46 14.90 -3.11
N MET A 52 -11.39 13.74 -2.45
CA MET A 52 -12.52 13.16 -1.72
C MET A 52 -12.37 13.32 -0.20
N ALA A 53 -13.44 13.83 0.43
CA ALA A 53 -13.57 13.86 1.88
C ALA A 53 -13.74 12.43 2.42
N THR A 54 -12.96 12.07 3.43
CA THR A 54 -13.12 10.80 4.15
C THR A 54 -12.98 11.06 5.64
N SER A 55 -13.60 10.22 6.48
CA SER A 55 -13.48 10.33 7.94
C SER A 55 -12.04 10.19 8.46
N PHE A 56 -11.16 9.63 7.64
CA PHE A 56 -9.75 9.43 7.95
C PHE A 56 -8.84 10.62 7.60
N ARG A 57 -9.36 11.65 6.90
CA ARG A 57 -8.56 12.81 6.51
C ARG A 57 -8.07 13.58 7.73
N GLY A 58 -6.79 13.95 7.71
CA GLY A 58 -6.17 14.72 8.78
C GLY A 58 -6.89 16.04 9.01
N ARG A 59 -7.10 16.39 10.28
CA ARG A 59 -7.81 17.62 10.70
C ARG A 59 -9.20 17.83 10.06
N GLY A 60 -9.83 16.77 9.54
CA GLY A 60 -11.14 16.85 8.88
C GLY A 60 -11.10 17.47 7.47
N SER A 61 -9.94 17.45 6.81
CA SER A 61 -9.83 18.00 5.45
C SER A 61 -10.74 17.27 4.46
N THR A 62 -11.12 17.97 3.39
CA THR A 62 -11.94 17.41 2.29
C THR A 62 -11.10 16.91 1.12
N SER A 63 -9.77 17.10 1.17
CA SER A 63 -8.84 16.70 0.12
C SER A 63 -7.47 16.34 0.69
N LEU A 64 -6.68 15.61 -0.09
CA LEU A 64 -5.30 15.26 0.28
C LEU A 64 -4.41 16.51 0.35
N LEU A 65 -4.66 17.54 -0.48
CA LEU A 65 -3.92 18.80 -0.32
C LEU A 65 -4.24 19.47 1.02
N GLY A 66 -5.52 19.62 1.36
CA GLY A 66 -5.91 20.22 2.63
C GLY A 66 -5.38 19.45 3.84
N GLU A 67 -5.18 18.14 3.69
CA GLU A 67 -4.54 17.30 4.71
C GLU A 67 -3.06 17.67 4.90
N PHE A 68 -2.29 17.78 3.82
CA PHE A 68 -0.88 18.19 3.87
C PHE A 68 -0.70 19.64 4.35
N ASP A 69 -1.62 20.54 3.96
CA ASP A 69 -1.67 21.91 4.45
C ASP A 69 -1.89 21.95 5.97
N ALA A 70 -2.83 21.14 6.47
CA ALA A 70 -3.10 21.04 7.90
C ALA A 70 -1.94 20.44 8.71
N TYR A 71 -1.07 19.62 8.09
CA TYR A 71 0.19 19.16 8.67
C TYR A 71 1.31 20.22 8.65
N GLY A 72 1.11 21.33 7.95
CA GLY A 72 2.12 22.37 7.74
C GLY A 72 3.17 22.00 6.70
N TYR A 73 2.86 21.11 5.75
CA TYR A 73 3.76 20.74 4.66
C TYR A 73 3.48 21.57 3.40
N SER A 74 4.53 21.85 2.61
CA SER A 74 4.39 22.56 1.34
C SER A 74 3.81 21.66 0.24
N LEU A 75 3.30 22.29 -0.82
CA LEU A 75 2.82 21.58 -2.02
C LEU A 75 3.92 20.70 -2.65
N ASP A 76 5.18 21.16 -2.63
CA ASP A 76 6.30 20.40 -3.20
C ASP A 76 6.63 19.17 -2.36
N THR A 77 6.53 19.26 -1.03
CA THR A 77 6.61 18.08 -0.16
C THR A 77 5.50 17.09 -0.47
N MET A 78 4.25 17.55 -0.67
CA MET A 78 3.15 16.68 -1.05
C MET A 78 3.41 15.97 -2.39
N LYS A 79 3.86 16.72 -3.41
CA LYS A 79 4.19 16.15 -4.73
C LYS A 79 5.30 15.11 -4.63
N ALA A 80 6.36 15.40 -3.87
CA ALA A 80 7.46 14.46 -3.64
C ALA A 80 6.98 13.18 -2.94
N VAL A 81 6.21 13.31 -1.85
CA VAL A 81 5.65 12.16 -1.14
C VAL A 81 4.71 11.34 -2.04
N GLY A 82 3.89 12.01 -2.86
CA GLY A 82 3.01 11.35 -3.82
C GLY A 82 3.78 10.56 -4.88
N LEU A 83 4.79 11.19 -5.47
CA LEU A 83 5.66 10.55 -6.45
C LEU A 83 6.31 9.30 -5.84
N VAL A 84 6.93 9.41 -4.67
CA VAL A 84 7.59 8.27 -4.01
C VAL A 84 6.58 7.19 -3.65
N LYS A 85 5.40 7.53 -3.09
CA LYS A 85 4.37 6.53 -2.76
C LYS A 85 3.88 5.77 -4.00
N LEU A 86 3.57 6.48 -5.08
CA LEU A 86 3.12 5.88 -6.33
C LEU A 86 4.22 5.02 -6.96
N SER A 87 5.48 5.50 -6.99
CA SER A 87 6.62 4.72 -7.48
C SER A 87 6.83 3.44 -6.67
N CYS A 88 6.79 3.52 -5.33
CA CYS A 88 6.92 2.34 -4.48
C CYS A 88 5.74 1.36 -4.68
N ALA A 89 4.51 1.86 -4.83
CA ALA A 89 3.33 1.02 -5.08
C ALA A 89 3.43 0.30 -6.44
N THR A 90 3.81 1.01 -7.51
CA THR A 90 4.05 0.38 -8.82
C THR A 90 5.18 -0.63 -8.76
N LEU A 91 6.29 -0.29 -8.09
CA LEU A 91 7.41 -1.20 -7.90
C LEU A 91 6.99 -2.46 -7.12
N LEU A 92 6.06 -2.34 -6.18
CA LEU A 92 5.49 -3.48 -5.45
C LEU A 92 4.73 -4.44 -6.37
N ALA A 93 3.95 -3.92 -7.33
CA ALA A 93 3.28 -4.73 -8.35
C ALA A 93 4.29 -5.41 -9.29
N VAL A 94 5.36 -4.71 -9.69
CA VAL A 94 6.45 -5.31 -10.48
C VAL A 94 7.19 -6.39 -9.69
N ALA A 95 7.46 -6.16 -8.39
CA ALA A 95 8.11 -7.13 -7.51
C ALA A 95 7.29 -8.43 -7.37
N MET A 96 5.96 -8.32 -7.37
CA MET A 96 5.06 -9.46 -7.36
C MET A 96 5.25 -10.35 -8.60
N MET A 97 5.43 -9.75 -9.78
CA MET A 97 5.62 -10.43 -11.06
C MET A 97 7.02 -11.03 -11.23
N LEU A 98 8.01 -10.51 -10.49
CA LEU A 98 9.42 -10.92 -10.59
C LEU A 98 9.92 -11.47 -9.24
N PRO A 99 9.45 -12.66 -8.80
CA PRO A 99 9.88 -13.32 -7.56
C PRO A 99 11.40 -13.40 -7.37
N GLU A 100 12.11 -13.62 -8.47
CA GLU A 100 13.55 -13.83 -8.52
C GLU A 100 14.37 -12.61 -8.07
N ILE A 101 13.73 -11.44 -7.95
CA ILE A 101 14.37 -10.18 -7.57
C ILE A 101 13.80 -9.68 -6.24
N PRO A 102 14.14 -10.32 -5.10
CA PRO A 102 13.57 -9.98 -3.79
C PRO A 102 13.89 -8.55 -3.34
N TYR A 103 14.97 -7.96 -3.85
CA TYR A 103 15.33 -6.55 -3.60
C TYR A 103 14.21 -5.57 -3.97
N LEU A 104 13.41 -5.87 -5.00
CA LEU A 104 12.27 -5.02 -5.38
C LEU A 104 11.24 -4.93 -4.25
N VAL A 105 10.97 -6.03 -3.54
CA VAL A 105 10.06 -6.06 -2.39
C VAL A 105 10.61 -5.23 -1.23
N TYR A 106 11.91 -5.35 -0.95
CA TYR A 106 12.54 -4.59 0.13
C TYR A 106 12.50 -3.08 -0.11
N VAL A 107 12.81 -2.62 -1.33
CA VAL A 107 12.76 -1.19 -1.66
C VAL A 107 11.33 -0.66 -1.64
N SER A 108 10.40 -1.38 -2.27
CA SER A 108 8.99 -0.95 -2.38
C SER A 108 8.28 -0.96 -1.03
N SER A 109 8.21 -2.12 -0.37
CA SER A 109 7.51 -2.28 0.90
C SER A 109 8.23 -1.56 2.04
N GLY A 110 9.57 -1.50 2.02
CA GLY A 110 10.36 -0.73 2.98
C GLY A 110 10.08 0.76 2.86
N GLY A 111 10.11 1.29 1.64
CA GLY A 111 9.76 2.69 1.37
C GLY A 111 8.34 3.04 1.82
N LEU A 112 7.37 2.19 1.50
CA LEU A 112 5.98 2.39 1.94
C LEU A 112 5.83 2.33 3.45
N LEU A 113 6.49 1.37 4.13
CA LEU A 113 6.49 1.28 5.58
C LEU A 113 7.00 2.58 6.22
N VAL A 114 8.16 3.08 5.78
CA VAL A 114 8.70 4.36 6.27
C VAL A 114 7.72 5.51 6.05
N LEU A 115 7.11 5.60 4.86
CA LEU A 115 6.16 6.66 4.55
C LEU A 115 4.85 6.55 5.36
N MET A 116 4.41 5.35 5.71
CA MET A 116 3.26 5.16 6.59
C MET A 116 3.59 5.56 8.04
N LEU A 117 4.79 5.26 8.52
CA LEU A 117 5.25 5.72 9.84
C LEU A 117 5.32 7.25 9.91
N VAL A 118 5.82 7.91 8.86
CA VAL A 118 5.80 9.38 8.78
C VAL A 118 4.37 9.91 8.82
N ALA A 119 3.44 9.31 8.08
CA ALA A 119 2.03 9.72 8.10
C ALA A 119 1.40 9.56 9.50
N ILE A 120 1.70 8.47 10.21
CA ILE A 120 1.25 8.26 11.59
C ILE A 120 1.76 9.38 12.50
N VAL A 121 3.04 9.73 12.38
CA VAL A 121 3.64 10.82 13.15
C VAL A 121 2.98 12.16 12.82
N SER A 122 2.67 12.43 11.54
CA SER A 122 1.97 13.66 11.12
C SER A 122 0.59 13.80 11.77
N HIS A 123 -0.23 12.74 11.75
CA HIS A 123 -1.54 12.72 12.43
C HIS A 123 -1.40 12.93 13.95
N ILE A 124 -0.44 12.26 14.60
CA ILE A 124 -0.19 12.44 16.04
C ILE A 124 0.22 13.89 16.33
N ARG A 125 1.12 14.46 15.51
CA ARG A 125 1.64 15.82 15.68
C ARG A 125 0.55 16.89 15.61
N VAL A 126 -0.47 16.71 14.78
CA VAL A 126 -1.59 17.65 14.66
C VAL A 126 -2.75 17.34 15.60
N GLY A 127 -2.60 16.35 16.49
CA GLY A 127 -3.60 15.98 17.50
C GLY A 127 -4.84 15.31 16.93
N ASP A 128 -4.71 14.58 15.82
CA ASP A 128 -5.83 13.82 15.26
C ASP A 128 -6.26 12.67 16.18
N PRO A 129 -7.57 12.34 16.23
CA PRO A 129 -8.03 11.14 16.90
C PRO A 129 -7.41 9.88 16.28
N TRP A 130 -7.17 8.86 17.10
CA TRP A 130 -6.57 7.59 16.69
C TRP A 130 -7.26 6.91 15.49
N THR A 131 -8.56 7.15 15.31
CA THR A 131 -9.33 6.60 14.19
C THR A 131 -8.83 7.09 12.83
N ARG A 132 -8.24 8.30 12.73
CA ARG A 132 -7.66 8.82 11.48
C ARG A 132 -6.38 8.11 11.08
N ASN A 133 -5.67 7.53 12.04
CA ASN A 133 -4.46 6.75 11.80
C ASN A 133 -4.72 5.33 11.26
N ILE A 134 -5.96 4.84 11.29
CA ILE A 134 -6.29 3.44 10.92
C ILE A 134 -5.73 3.08 9.54
N PRO A 135 -5.93 3.87 8.46
CA PRO A 135 -5.38 3.53 7.15
C PRO A 135 -3.85 3.42 7.15
N ALA A 136 -3.16 4.38 7.78
CA ALA A 136 -1.70 4.38 7.81
C ALA A 136 -1.15 3.20 8.62
N VAL A 137 -1.78 2.87 9.74
CA VAL A 137 -1.40 1.71 10.57
C VAL A 137 -1.64 0.39 9.83
N CYS A 138 -2.81 0.20 9.20
CA CYS A 138 -3.09 -1.01 8.42
C CYS A 138 -2.07 -1.19 7.29
N MET A 139 -1.78 -0.12 6.56
CA MET A 139 -0.81 -0.12 5.48
C MET A 139 0.61 -0.42 5.97
N ALA A 140 1.02 0.15 7.10
CA ALA A 140 2.30 -0.17 7.73
C ALA A 140 2.39 -1.65 8.12
N LEU A 141 1.34 -2.23 8.69
CA LEU A 141 1.31 -3.64 9.07
C LEU A 141 1.37 -4.58 7.85
N LEU A 142 0.65 -4.25 6.76
CA LEU A 142 0.70 -5.03 5.52
C LEU A 142 2.05 -4.93 4.81
N SER A 143 2.66 -3.74 4.80
CA SER A 143 4.03 -3.55 4.27
C SER A 143 5.05 -4.30 5.11
N LEU A 144 4.92 -4.29 6.45
CA LEU A 144 5.78 -5.07 7.33
C LEU A 144 5.60 -6.58 7.11
N LEU A 145 4.35 -7.05 7.00
CA LEU A 145 4.05 -8.45 6.68
C LEU A 145 4.73 -8.88 5.37
N THR A 146 4.66 -8.03 4.35
CA THR A 146 5.29 -8.27 3.04
C THR A 146 6.81 -8.38 3.15
N LEU A 147 7.45 -7.50 3.94
CA LEU A 147 8.90 -7.56 4.20
C LEU A 147 9.30 -8.84 4.93
N MET A 148 8.56 -9.19 5.99
CA MET A 148 8.83 -10.39 6.78
C MET A 148 8.63 -11.66 5.94
N GLY A 149 7.58 -11.73 5.12
CA GLY A 149 7.33 -12.84 4.22
C GLY A 149 8.41 -12.98 3.13
N SER A 150 8.90 -11.84 2.61
CA SER A 150 10.04 -11.84 1.67
C SER A 150 11.33 -12.34 2.33
N ALA A 151 11.61 -11.91 3.56
CA ALA A 151 12.78 -12.35 4.30
C ALA A 151 12.72 -13.84 4.68
N ALA A 152 11.52 -14.38 4.88
CA ALA A 152 11.28 -15.79 5.15
C ALA A 152 11.31 -16.69 3.91
N GLY A 153 11.53 -16.15 2.70
CA GLY A 153 11.53 -16.92 1.45
C GLY A 153 10.13 -17.31 0.95
N CYS A 154 9.06 -16.75 1.52
CA CYS A 154 7.69 -17.01 1.06
C CYS A 154 7.38 -16.34 -0.28
N VAL A 155 8.27 -15.51 -0.82
CA VAL A 155 8.03 -14.74 -2.06
C VAL A 155 8.84 -15.29 -3.25
N THR A 156 9.88 -16.09 -3.04
CA THR A 156 10.82 -16.49 -4.09
C THR A 156 10.46 -17.81 -4.77
N GLU A 157 9.90 -18.78 -4.05
CA GLU A 157 9.64 -20.11 -4.61
C GLU A 157 8.17 -20.28 -5.01
N ALA A 158 7.91 -20.59 -6.29
CA ALA A 158 6.62 -21.12 -6.71
C ALA A 158 6.56 -22.60 -6.31
N PRO A 159 5.55 -23.06 -5.54
CA PRO A 159 5.43 -24.48 -5.19
C PRO A 159 5.23 -25.33 -6.46
N ASP A 160 5.90 -26.47 -6.54
CA ASP A 160 5.68 -27.44 -7.61
C ASP A 160 4.21 -27.86 -7.66
N SER A 161 3.53 -27.51 -8.75
CA SER A 161 2.09 -27.68 -8.96
C SER A 161 1.61 -29.13 -8.99
N SER A 162 2.53 -30.09 -9.02
CA SER A 162 2.27 -31.54 -9.03
C SER A 162 2.11 -32.15 -7.63
N ALA A 163 2.42 -31.41 -6.56
CA ALA A 163 2.58 -31.98 -5.23
C ALA A 163 1.35 -31.85 -4.30
N PHE A 164 0.19 -31.33 -4.76
CA PHE A 164 -0.72 -30.72 -3.77
C PHE A 164 -2.23 -30.63 -4.06
N ASP A 165 -3.03 -31.06 -3.07
CA ASP A 165 -4.44 -30.68 -2.82
C ASP A 165 -4.58 -29.33 -2.05
N LEU A 166 -4.19 -28.20 -2.64
CA LEU A 166 -4.54 -26.86 -2.11
C LEU A 166 -5.94 -26.45 -2.56
N PRO A 167 -6.65 -25.58 -1.82
CA PRO A 167 -7.75 -24.82 -2.40
C PRO A 167 -7.27 -24.14 -3.70
N PRO A 168 -7.99 -24.28 -4.83
CA PRO A 168 -7.49 -23.87 -6.15
C PRO A 168 -7.01 -22.42 -6.23
N VAL A 169 -7.59 -21.53 -5.42
CA VAL A 169 -7.25 -20.11 -5.37
C VAL A 169 -5.84 -19.84 -4.87
N PHE A 170 -5.34 -20.58 -3.88
CA PHE A 170 -4.02 -20.30 -3.29
C PHE A 170 -2.89 -20.76 -4.20
N GLY A 171 -3.02 -21.96 -4.77
CA GLY A 171 -2.08 -22.46 -5.78
C GLY A 171 -2.09 -21.60 -7.05
N ALA A 172 -3.27 -21.18 -7.50
CA ALA A 172 -3.40 -20.31 -8.67
C ALA A 172 -2.74 -18.94 -8.46
N LEU A 173 -2.82 -18.35 -7.26
CA LEU A 173 -2.19 -17.06 -6.96
C LEU A 173 -0.68 -17.18 -6.77
N ALA A 174 -0.20 -18.23 -6.10
CA ALA A 174 1.22 -18.41 -5.78
C ALA A 174 2.09 -18.80 -7.00
N GLY A 175 1.49 -19.43 -8.01
CA GLY A 175 2.19 -19.83 -9.23
C GLY A 175 2.69 -18.63 -10.06
N GLU A 176 3.74 -18.85 -10.84
CA GLU A 176 4.37 -17.83 -11.70
C GLU A 176 3.35 -17.11 -12.60
N HIS A 177 2.53 -17.87 -13.33
CA HIS A 177 1.48 -17.32 -14.18
C HIS A 177 0.42 -16.55 -13.39
N GLY A 178 0.08 -17.01 -12.18
CA GLY A 178 -0.85 -16.33 -11.29
C GLY A 178 -0.37 -14.95 -10.90
N ARG A 179 0.86 -14.89 -10.39
CA ARG A 179 1.52 -13.65 -9.99
C ARG A 179 1.66 -12.67 -11.14
N LEU A 180 2.01 -13.18 -12.33
CA LEU A 180 2.09 -12.38 -13.54
C LEU A 180 0.73 -11.78 -13.90
N LEU A 181 -0.33 -12.60 -13.95
CA LEU A 181 -1.68 -12.16 -14.29
C LEU A 181 -2.23 -11.15 -13.27
N VAL A 182 -2.04 -11.40 -11.98
CA VAL A 182 -2.45 -10.49 -10.91
C VAL A 182 -1.68 -9.17 -10.99
N GLY A 183 -0.36 -9.22 -11.18
CA GLY A 183 0.47 -8.01 -11.31
C GLY A 183 0.09 -7.17 -12.53
N VAL A 184 -0.11 -7.79 -13.69
CA VAL A 184 -0.60 -7.10 -14.90
C VAL A 184 -1.97 -6.48 -14.65
N PHE A 185 -2.90 -7.23 -14.05
CA PHE A 185 -4.23 -6.73 -13.72
C PHE A 185 -4.16 -5.49 -12.81
N ILE A 186 -3.32 -5.53 -11.77
CA ILE A 186 -3.11 -4.39 -10.87
C ILE A 186 -2.57 -3.18 -11.63
N LEU A 187 -1.54 -3.35 -12.45
CA LEU A 187 -0.96 -2.24 -13.22
C LEU A 187 -1.98 -1.63 -14.20
N VAL A 188 -2.89 -2.44 -14.76
CA VAL A 188 -4.02 -1.94 -15.56
C VAL A 188 -4.99 -1.14 -14.68
N CYS A 189 -5.36 -1.63 -13.50
CA CYS A 189 -6.21 -0.89 -12.56
C CYS A 189 -5.57 0.44 -12.15
N ASP A 190 -4.27 0.45 -11.83
CA ASP A 190 -3.48 1.63 -11.47
C ASP A 190 -3.55 2.69 -12.57
N PHE A 191 -3.31 2.26 -13.81
CA PHE A 191 -3.40 3.12 -14.98
C PHE A 191 -4.82 3.68 -15.17
N LEU A 192 -5.85 2.84 -15.06
CA LEU A 192 -7.25 3.27 -15.22
C LEU A 192 -7.67 4.26 -14.14
N MET A 193 -7.31 4.02 -12.88
CA MET A 193 -7.55 4.94 -11.77
C MET A 193 -6.90 6.30 -12.02
N TRP A 194 -5.64 6.30 -12.46
CA TRP A 194 -4.93 7.53 -12.83
C TRP A 194 -5.58 8.25 -14.01
N TYR A 195 -5.91 7.51 -15.07
CA TYR A 195 -6.52 8.03 -16.29
C TYR A 195 -7.86 8.70 -15.99
N GLN A 196 -8.70 8.05 -15.18
CA GLN A 196 -9.97 8.60 -14.74
C GLN A 196 -9.78 9.85 -13.87
N ALA A 197 -8.86 9.83 -12.91
CA ALA A 197 -8.58 10.99 -12.05
C ALA A 197 -8.07 12.21 -12.85
N LYS A 198 -7.24 11.96 -13.87
CA LYS A 198 -6.76 13.00 -14.79
C LYS A 198 -7.92 13.62 -15.59
N ASN A 199 -8.82 12.79 -16.13
CA ASN A 199 -9.90 13.25 -17.01
C ASN A 199 -11.11 13.84 -16.27
N SER A 200 -11.34 13.43 -15.03
CA SER A 200 -12.41 13.98 -14.18
C SER A 200 -12.04 15.32 -13.52
N GLY A 201 -10.81 15.79 -13.70
CA GLY A 201 -10.34 17.05 -13.11
C GLY A 201 -10.10 16.97 -11.61
N THR A 202 -9.95 15.76 -11.04
CA THR A 202 -9.69 15.52 -9.61
C THR A 202 -8.55 16.40 -9.06
N TYR A 203 -7.48 16.56 -9.83
CA TYR A 203 -6.33 17.38 -9.42
C TYR A 203 -6.55 18.90 -9.52
N LYS A 204 -7.64 19.35 -10.14
CA LYS A 204 -7.99 20.77 -10.31
C LYS A 204 -8.97 21.28 -9.25
N GLN A 205 -9.66 20.40 -8.54
CA GLN A 205 -10.69 20.74 -7.55
C GLN A 205 -10.13 21.23 -6.22
N VAL A 206 -8.92 21.79 -6.22
CA VAL A 206 -8.19 22.09 -5.01
C VAL A 206 -8.19 23.61 -4.80
N PRO A 207 -9.03 24.14 -3.90
CA PRO A 207 -9.02 25.56 -3.61
C PRO A 207 -7.66 25.95 -3.00
N ALA A 208 -7.08 27.06 -3.48
CA ALA A 208 -5.99 27.71 -2.77
C ALA A 208 -6.45 27.98 -1.33
N SER A 209 -5.68 27.52 -0.34
CA SER A 209 -5.94 27.87 1.06
C SER A 209 -5.75 29.40 1.18
N PRO A 210 -6.80 30.19 1.51
CA PRO A 210 -6.69 31.64 1.53
C PRO A 210 -5.70 32.15 2.58
N ASP A 211 -5.36 31.32 3.55
CA ASP A 211 -4.49 31.65 4.68
C ASP A 211 -3.07 31.09 4.54
N ASN A 212 -2.74 30.42 3.42
CA ASN A 212 -1.39 29.89 3.18
C ASN A 212 -0.54 30.88 2.36
N PRO A 213 0.46 31.55 2.95
CA PRO A 213 1.29 32.54 2.26
C PRO A 213 2.09 31.97 1.07
N PHE A 214 2.24 30.64 0.97
CA PHE A 214 2.88 30.01 -0.19
C PHE A 214 2.01 30.06 -1.45
N PHE A 215 0.67 30.08 -1.33
CA PHE A 215 -0.21 30.11 -2.51
C PHE A 215 -0.33 31.50 -3.12
N ALA A 216 -0.21 32.56 -2.33
CA ALA A 216 -0.18 33.94 -2.82
C ALA A 216 1.01 34.21 -3.77
N LEU A 217 2.15 33.54 -3.56
CA LEU A 217 3.37 33.75 -4.35
C LEU A 217 3.37 33.02 -5.71
N VAL A 218 2.56 31.97 -5.87
CA VAL A 218 2.48 31.20 -7.13
C VAL A 218 1.43 31.79 -8.08
N GLU A 219 0.43 32.52 -7.56
CA GLU A 219 -0.59 33.18 -8.39
C GLU A 219 -0.18 34.55 -8.93
N GLY A 220 1.03 35.04 -8.63
CA GLY A 220 1.56 36.26 -9.25
C GLY A 220 0.66 37.48 -9.04
N LYS A 221 0.22 37.71 -7.80
CA LYS A 221 -0.30 39.00 -7.34
C LYS A 221 0.68 39.65 -6.37
#